data_AF-A0A6I2QPS0-F1
#
_entry.id   AF-A0A6I2QPS0-F1
#
_cell.length_a   1.000
_cell.length_b   1.000
_cell.length_c   1.000
_cell.angle_alpha   90.00
_cell.angle_beta   90.00
_cell.angle_gamma   90.00
#
_symmetry.space_group_name_H-M   'P 1'
#
loop_
_entity.id
_entity.type
_entity.pdbx_description
1 polymer ?
#
loop_
_entity_poly.entity_id
_entity_poly.type
_entity_poly.pdbx_seq_one_letter_code
_entity_poly.pdbx_strand_id
1 'polypeptide(L)'
;MKKYFLVIMLACVMVICSINANVSSAVSSASYYELENVEKDEYGENFTFERGKSPVHLKYEDVYNDGYSGKLYRQRLITIDVTNNTETWYYSGEISK
;
A
#
# COMPACT_ATOMS: atom_id res chain seq x y z
N MET A 1 48.02 16.40 -17.61
CA MET A 1 47.15 15.74 -16.60
C MET A 1 46.10 16.66 -15.95
N LYS A 2 45.82 17.88 -16.45
CA LYS A 2 44.79 18.78 -15.86
C LYS A 2 43.42 18.75 -16.57
N LYS A 3 43.34 18.24 -17.81
CA LYS A 3 42.12 18.28 -18.63
C LYS A 3 41.07 17.22 -18.23
N TYR A 4 41.51 16.04 -17.77
CA TYR A 4 40.60 14.95 -17.41
C TYR A 4 39.91 15.13 -16.06
N PHE A 5 40.51 15.93 -15.15
CA PHE A 5 39.93 16.18 -13.83
C PHE A 5 38.59 16.93 -13.93
N LEU A 6 38.49 17.85 -14.89
CA LEU A 6 37.29 18.65 -15.12
C LEU A 6 36.13 17.80 -15.66
N VAL A 7 36.45 16.80 -16.50
CA VAL A 7 35.47 15.86 -17.07
C VAL A 7 34.91 14.93 -16.00
N ILE A 8 35.75 14.45 -15.08
CA ILE A 8 35.34 13.56 -13.98
C ILE A 8 34.42 14.31 -13.00
N MET A 9 34.75 15.56 -12.66
CA MET A 9 33.90 16.37 -11.77
C MET A 9 32.52 16.67 -12.38
N LEU A 10 32.45 16.93 -13.69
CA LEU A 10 31.18 17.14 -14.41
C LEU A 10 30.30 15.88 -14.44
N ALA A 11 30.89 14.70 -14.58
CA ALA A 11 30.16 13.44 -14.54
C ALA A 11 29.56 13.15 -13.15
N CYS A 12 30.31 13.43 -12.08
CA CYS A 12 29.82 13.23 -10.71
C CYS A 12 28.63 14.15 -10.36
N VAL A 13 28.63 15.41 -10.83
CA VAL A 13 27.51 16.34 -10.59
C VAL A 13 26.25 15.89 -11.32
N MET A 14 26.35 15.37 -12.55
CA MET A 14 25.18 14.88 -13.29
C MET A 14 24.51 13.68 -12.61
N VAL A 15 25.27 12.75 -12.03
CA VAL A 15 24.68 11.59 -11.31
C VAL A 15 23.92 12.03 -10.06
N ILE A 16 24.43 13.03 -9.31
CA ILE A 16 23.76 13.55 -8.11
C ILE A 16 22.45 14.26 -8.47
N CYS A 17 22.40 15.02 -9.57
CA CYS A 17 21.17 15.66 -10.04
C CYS A 17 20.11 14.65 -10.52
N SER A 18 20.51 13.48 -11.03
CA SER A 18 19.57 12.44 -11.47
C SER A 18 18.92 11.66 -10.32
N ILE A 19 19.57 11.56 -9.15
CA ILE A 19 19.02 10.84 -7.99
C ILE A 19 17.90 11.67 -7.33
N ASN A 20 18.06 13.00 -7.23
CA ASN A 20 17.08 13.86 -6.57
C ASN A 20 15.77 14.06 -7.35
N ALA A 21 15.76 13.84 -8.67
CA ALA A 21 14.52 13.95 -9.46
C ALA A 21 13.61 12.72 -9.29
N ASN A 22 14.18 11.53 -9.03
CA ASN A 22 13.40 10.30 -8.95
C ASN A 22 12.82 9.99 -7.56
N VAL A 23 13.43 10.49 -6.48
CA VAL A 23 12.93 10.22 -5.10
C VAL A 23 11.66 11.02 -4.78
N SER A 24 11.41 12.14 -5.48
CA SER A 24 10.19 12.94 -5.29
C SER A 24 8.95 12.33 -5.98
N SER A 25 9.15 11.47 -6.99
CA SER A 25 8.04 10.94 -7.80
C SER A 25 7.35 9.70 -7.22
N ALA A 26 7.94 9.05 -6.21
CA ALA A 26 7.35 7.86 -5.58
C ALA A 26 6.33 8.17 -4.46
N VAL A 27 6.12 9.45 -4.12
CA VAL A 27 5.21 9.88 -3.04
C VAL A 27 4.06 10.74 -3.59
N SER A 28 3.58 10.45 -4.81
CA SER A 28 2.45 11.20 -5.40
C SER A 28 1.53 10.31 -6.22
N SER A 29 1.07 9.21 -5.63
CA SER A 29 -0.16 8.53 -6.06
C SER A 29 -0.77 7.66 -4.96
N ALA A 30 -0.57 8.04 -3.69
CA ALA A 30 -1.58 7.70 -2.69
C ALA A 30 -2.77 8.63 -2.96
N SER A 31 -3.54 8.32 -4.01
CA SER A 31 -4.89 8.85 -4.12
C SER A 31 -5.61 8.38 -2.86
N TYR A 32 -5.79 9.34 -1.97
CA TYR A 32 -6.89 9.38 -1.03
C TYR A 32 -8.16 9.35 -1.90
N TYR A 33 -8.51 8.17 -2.42
CA TYR A 33 -9.88 7.89 -2.74
C TYR A 33 -10.54 7.89 -1.37
N GLU A 34 -11.10 9.04 -0.99
CA GLU A 34 -12.17 9.08 0.00
C GLU A 34 -13.11 7.94 -0.39
N LEU A 35 -13.35 7.02 0.54
CA LEU A 35 -14.24 5.89 0.36
C LEU A 35 -15.62 6.45 0.02
N GLU A 36 -15.86 6.61 -1.27
CA GLU A 36 -17.05 7.23 -1.82
C GLU A 36 -18.20 6.28 -1.53
N ASN A 37 -18.91 6.59 -0.44
CA ASN A 37 -20.11 5.91 0.05
C ASN A 37 -19.90 4.43 0.39
N VAL A 38 -19.27 4.16 1.54
CA VAL A 38 -19.57 2.94 2.29
C VAL A 38 -21.08 2.98 2.55
N GLU A 39 -21.85 2.07 1.92
CA GLU A 39 -23.27 1.92 2.22
C GLU A 39 -23.44 1.80 3.74
N LYS A 40 -24.52 2.34 4.30
CA LYS A 40 -24.70 2.46 5.76
C LYS A 40 -24.64 1.12 6.52
N ASP A 41 -24.66 0.01 5.79
CA ASP A 41 -24.63 -1.38 6.26
C ASP A 41 -23.35 -2.15 5.83
N GLU A 42 -22.40 -1.51 5.14
CA GLU A 42 -21.17 -2.14 4.68
C GLU A 42 -20.05 -1.96 5.72
N TYR A 43 -19.51 -3.08 6.21
CA TYR A 43 -18.38 -3.07 7.14
C TYR A 43 -17.07 -3.05 6.36
N GLY A 44 -16.05 -2.35 6.87
CA GLY A 44 -14.70 -2.50 6.35
C GLY A 44 -13.58 -2.10 7.30
N GLU A 45 -12.49 -2.86 7.26
CA GLU A 45 -11.34 -2.76 8.16
C GLU A 45 -10.03 -3.14 7.46
N ASN A 46 -8.90 -2.71 8.04
CA ASN A 46 -7.57 -3.05 7.56
C ASN A 46 -7.04 -4.32 8.22
N PHE A 47 -6.50 -5.22 7.41
CA PHE A 47 -5.88 -6.47 7.85
C PHE A 47 -4.44 -6.55 7.33
N THR A 48 -3.53 -7.05 8.16
CA THR A 48 -2.12 -7.21 7.80
C THR A 48 -1.78 -8.69 7.66
N PHE A 49 -1.13 -9.04 6.55
CA PHE A 49 -0.71 -10.39 6.22
C PHE A 49 0.78 -10.43 5.89
N GLU A 50 1.37 -11.62 5.92
CA GLU A 50 2.64 -11.86 5.23
C GLU A 50 2.49 -11.50 3.74
N ARG A 51 3.56 -10.96 3.16
CA ARG A 51 3.55 -10.49 1.77
C ARG A 51 3.13 -11.60 0.80
N GLY A 52 2.14 -11.33 -0.04
CA GLY A 52 1.57 -12.27 -1.00
C GLY A 52 0.71 -13.38 -0.38
N LYS A 53 0.29 -13.23 0.88
CA LYS A 53 -0.57 -14.19 1.59
C LYS A 53 -1.96 -13.65 1.89
N SER A 54 -2.28 -12.42 1.48
CA SER A 54 -3.64 -11.87 1.66
C SER A 54 -4.69 -12.75 0.94
N PRO A 55 -5.75 -13.20 1.63
CA PRO A 55 -6.78 -14.03 1.03
C PRO A 55 -7.70 -13.20 0.14
N VAL A 56 -8.21 -13.75 -0.97
CA VAL A 56 -9.09 -12.96 -1.86
C VAL A 56 -10.39 -12.51 -1.17
N HIS A 57 -10.87 -13.29 -0.19
CA HIS A 57 -12.06 -13.00 0.60
C HIS A 57 -11.81 -13.38 2.06
N LEU A 58 -12.42 -12.65 2.98
CA LEU A 58 -12.48 -12.98 4.40
C LEU A 58 -13.93 -13.29 4.80
N LYS A 59 -14.11 -14.26 5.68
CA LYS A 59 -15.38 -14.38 6.41
C LYS A 59 -15.26 -13.55 7.68
N TYR A 60 -16.28 -12.75 7.96
CA TYR A 60 -16.29 -11.89 9.14
C TYR A 60 -16.22 -12.71 10.42
N GLU A 61 -17.01 -13.79 10.48
CA GLU A 61 -17.10 -14.69 11.63
C GLU A 61 -15.81 -15.47 11.93
N ASP A 62 -14.94 -15.67 10.92
CA ASP A 62 -13.64 -16.31 11.12
C ASP A 62 -12.64 -15.37 11.83
N VAL A 63 -12.92 -14.06 11.83
CA VAL A 63 -12.05 -13.03 12.41
C VAL A 63 -12.63 -12.45 13.70
N TYR A 64 -13.93 -12.13 13.70
CA TYR A 64 -14.64 -11.52 14.83
C TYR A 64 -15.70 -12.52 15.31
N ASN A 65 -15.42 -13.20 16.41
CA ASN A 65 -16.34 -14.15 17.05
C ASN A 65 -17.33 -13.41 17.97
N ASP A 66 -18.09 -12.47 17.42
CA ASP A 66 -18.99 -11.56 18.16
C ASP A 66 -20.48 -11.80 17.86
N GLY A 67 -20.78 -12.85 17.08
CA GLY A 67 -22.13 -13.25 16.71
C GLY A 67 -22.64 -12.66 15.40
N TYR A 68 -21.84 -11.86 14.69
CA TYR A 68 -22.14 -11.46 13.32
C TYR A 68 -21.48 -12.41 12.32
N SER A 69 -22.04 -12.51 11.12
CA SER A 69 -21.51 -13.30 10.01
C SER A 69 -21.63 -12.55 8.70
N GLY A 70 -20.69 -12.78 7.79
CA GLY A 70 -20.62 -11.99 6.57
C GLY A 70 -19.41 -12.32 5.71
N LYS A 71 -19.41 -11.78 4.50
CA LYS A 71 -18.29 -11.93 3.56
C LYS A 71 -17.69 -10.57 3.26
N LEU A 72 -16.38 -10.44 3.49
CA LEU A 72 -15.61 -9.29 3.06
C LEU A 72 -14.95 -9.65 1.72
N TYR A 73 -15.47 -9.06 0.65
CA TYR A 73 -15.16 -9.44 -0.73
C TYR A 73 -14.48 -8.34 -1.53
N ARG A 74 -14.60 -7.07 -1.10
CA ARG A 74 -13.85 -5.98 -1.70
C ARG A 74 -12.51 -5.89 -0.98
N GLN A 75 -11.41 -5.92 -1.74
CA GLN A 75 -10.07 -5.80 -1.18
C GLN A 75 -9.27 -4.71 -1.91
N ARG A 76 -8.52 -3.91 -1.15
CA ARG A 76 -7.59 -2.90 -1.69
C ARG A 76 -6.29 -2.93 -0.92
N LEU A 77 -5.16 -3.05 -1.63
CA LEU A 77 -3.84 -2.93 -1.02
C LEU A 77 -3.64 -1.49 -0.53
N ILE A 78 -3.27 -1.35 0.74
CA ILE A 78 -3.05 -0.05 1.39
C ILE A 78 -1.55 0.24 1.49
N THR A 79 -0.77 -0.71 2.01
CA THR A 79 0.67 -0.52 2.18
C THR A 79 1.44 -1.84 2.14
N ILE A 80 2.73 -1.76 1.84
CA ILE A 80 3.69 -2.86 1.91
C ILE A 80 4.83 -2.42 2.84
N ASP A 81 5.03 -3.17 3.93
CA ASP A 81 6.20 -3.02 4.79
C ASP A 81 7.29 -3.99 4.32
N VAL A 82 8.31 -3.44 3.66
CA VAL A 82 9.44 -4.20 3.14
C VAL A 82 10.36 -4.70 4.26
N THR A 83 10.40 -4.01 5.39
CA THR A 83 11.26 -4.37 6.54
C THR A 83 10.74 -5.64 7.19
N ASN A 84 9.43 -5.70 7.41
CA ASN A 84 8.77 -6.82 8.08
C ASN A 84 8.21 -7.86 7.10
N ASN A 85 8.37 -7.64 5.79
CA ASN A 85 7.82 -8.47 4.72
C ASN A 85 6.30 -8.74 4.87
N THR A 86 5.56 -7.67 5.18
CA THR A 86 4.10 -7.71 5.33
C THR A 86 3.40 -6.75 4.38
N GLU A 87 2.10 -6.97 4.18
CA GLU A 87 1.21 -6.12 3.42
C GLU A 87 -0.09 -5.89 4.19
N THR A 88 -0.60 -4.66 4.14
CA THR A 88 -1.87 -4.28 4.74
C THR A 88 -2.89 -4.03 3.66
N TRP A 89 -4.05 -4.64 3.80
CA TRP A 89 -5.17 -4.58 2.86
C TRP A 89 -6.43 -4.11 3.58
N TYR A 90 -7.20 -3.26 2.92
CA TYR A 90 -8.54 -2.90 3.34
C TYR A 90 -9.52 -3.93 2.78
N TYR A 91 -10.34 -4.52 3.64
CA TYR A 91 -11.43 -5.41 3.25
C TYR A 91 -12.77 -4.76 3.59
N SER A 92 -13.74 -4.82 2.67
CA SER A 92 -15.12 -4.45 2.96
C SER A 92 -16.14 -5.43 2.37
N GLY A 93 -17.34 -5.40 2.94
CA GLY A 93 -18.47 -6.21 2.48
C GLY A 93 -19.64 -6.17 3.45
N GLU A 94 -20.56 -7.10 3.26
CA GLU A 94 -21.83 -7.16 3.98
C GLU A 94 -21.71 -8.06 5.21
N ILE A 95 -22.21 -7.57 6.34
CA ILE A 95 -22.33 -8.31 7.59
C ILE A 95 -23.79 -8.38 8.03
N SER A 96 -24.15 -9.47 8.68
CA SER A 96 -25.50 -9.74 9.19
C SER A 96 -25.40 -10.38 10.57
N LYS A 97 -26.46 -10.23 11.36
CA LYS A 97 -26.57 -10.80 12.71
C LYS A 97 -27.30 -12.13 12.70
#